data_AF-A0A957Z661-F1
#
_entry.id   AF-A0A957Z661-F1
#
_cell.length_a   1.000
_cell.length_b   1.000
_cell.length_c   1.000
_cell.angle_alpha   90.00
_cell.angle_beta   90.00
_cell.angle_gamma   90.00
#
_symmetry.space_group_name_H-M   'P 1'
#
loop_
_entity.id
_entity.type
_entity.pdbx_description
1 polymer ?
#
loop_
_entity_poly.entity_id
_entity_poly.type
_entity_poly.pdbx_seq_one_letter_code
_entity_poly.pdbx_strand_id
1 'polypeptide(L)'
;MKGYGRVDHSANLRSSILTGGCNARKLEHGRGLAARGVAWLALVLLMLLMSGQVAMAQAINPSPVETYFVPVTEQQALASMDAVNSEATVPVNTYLSIAIGTDGTLLYYDHWENGYIDDIANPTLGELFSNPGQLDGVQIWGNGNCEDGFPPNKDGSTALSCTAGNAAAVDSLKAGNVIVLSSAKSASELSNDLTTLQFDGRDKFAATEQIAVAR
;
A
#
# COMPACT_ATOMS: atom_id res chain seq x y z
N MET A 1 -74.52 -6.31 -34.24
CA MET A 1 -74.93 -7.73 -34.28
C MET A 1 -74.47 -8.40 -33.00
N LYS A 2 -75.40 -9.04 -32.28
CA LYS A 2 -75.27 -9.97 -31.12
C LYS A 2 -74.57 -9.40 -29.86
N GLY A 3 -75.16 -9.27 -28.67
CA GLY A 3 -76.45 -9.70 -28.13
C GLY A 3 -76.29 -10.75 -27.01
N TYR A 4 -76.80 -10.43 -25.81
CA TYR A 4 -77.22 -11.33 -24.70
C TYR A 4 -76.14 -12.23 -24.04
N GLY A 5 -76.18 -12.63 -22.77
CA GLY A 5 -77.18 -12.52 -21.70
C GLY A 5 -76.72 -13.34 -20.48
N ARG A 6 -77.18 -12.89 -19.30
CA ARG A 6 -77.16 -13.45 -17.92
C ARG A 6 -77.48 -14.96 -17.84
N VAL A 7 -77.07 -15.67 -16.77
CA VAL A 7 -77.91 -16.52 -15.85
C VAL A 7 -77.07 -17.02 -14.64
N ASP A 8 -77.58 -16.79 -13.43
CA ASP A 8 -77.21 -17.46 -12.16
C ASP A 8 -77.87 -18.84 -12.05
N HIS A 9 -77.21 -19.82 -11.42
CA HIS A 9 -77.91 -20.98 -10.83
C HIS A 9 -77.30 -21.44 -9.49
N SER A 10 -78.14 -21.30 -8.47
CA SER A 10 -78.13 -21.91 -7.15
C SER A 10 -78.51 -23.40 -7.16
N ALA A 11 -77.88 -24.23 -6.30
CA ALA A 11 -78.47 -25.38 -5.57
C ALA A 11 -77.33 -26.06 -4.75
N ASN A 12 -77.30 -26.06 -3.41
CA ASN A 12 -78.06 -26.87 -2.43
C ASN A 12 -78.12 -28.38 -2.71
N LEU A 13 -77.64 -29.20 -1.75
CA LEU A 13 -78.17 -30.50 -1.23
C LEU A 13 -77.00 -31.27 -0.53
N ARG A 14 -76.98 -31.35 0.81
CA ARG A 14 -77.56 -32.38 1.72
C ARG A 14 -76.70 -33.65 1.96
N SER A 15 -76.42 -33.86 3.26
CA SER A 15 -76.68 -35.10 4.06
C SER A 15 -75.64 -36.23 4.16
N SER A 16 -75.53 -36.74 5.41
CA SER A 16 -75.12 -38.08 5.91
C SER A 16 -73.78 -38.09 6.65
N ILE A 17 -73.69 -38.06 7.99
CA ILE A 17 -74.06 -39.03 9.06
C ILE A 17 -73.29 -40.38 9.01
N LEU A 18 -72.64 -40.68 10.17
CA LEU A 18 -72.05 -41.95 10.69
C LEU A 18 -70.68 -42.37 10.09
N THR A 19 -69.59 -42.60 10.82
CA THR A 19 -69.31 -43.47 11.98
C THR A 19 -67.91 -43.09 12.56
N GLY A 20 -67.65 -43.11 13.86
CA GLY A 20 -67.10 -44.29 14.57
C GLY A 20 -65.57 -44.42 14.42
N GLY A 21 -64.79 -44.11 15.47
CA GLY A 21 -63.35 -44.37 15.45
C GLY A 21 -62.56 -43.75 16.60
N CYS A 22 -62.62 -44.37 17.78
CA CYS A 22 -61.72 -44.11 18.90
C CYS A 22 -60.28 -44.46 18.49
N ASN A 23 -59.34 -43.52 18.57
CA ASN A 23 -57.91 -43.84 18.66
C ASN A 23 -57.20 -42.77 19.50
N ALA A 24 -56.76 -43.20 20.68
CA ALA A 24 -55.91 -42.46 21.59
C ALA A 24 -54.61 -42.04 20.89
N ARG A 25 -54.45 -40.74 20.66
CA ARG A 25 -53.18 -40.17 20.18
C ARG A 25 -52.39 -39.66 21.38
N LYS A 26 -51.31 -40.40 21.66
CA LYS A 26 -50.25 -40.12 22.61
C LYS A 26 -49.80 -38.66 22.52
N LEU A 27 -49.93 -37.91 23.62
CA LEU A 27 -49.35 -36.58 23.81
C LEU A 27 -47.83 -36.70 23.84
N GLU A 28 -47.17 -36.37 22.72
CA GLU A 28 -45.77 -35.94 22.73
C GLU A 28 -45.73 -34.45 22.41
N HIS A 29 -46.02 -33.64 23.43
CA HIS A 29 -45.71 -32.20 23.44
C HIS A 29 -44.61 -32.01 24.48
N GLY A 30 -43.39 -31.70 24.03
CA GLY A 30 -42.33 -31.36 25.00
C GLY A 30 -40.91 -31.17 24.50
N ARG A 31 -40.60 -31.26 23.19
CA ARG A 31 -39.21 -31.10 22.71
C ARG A 31 -39.01 -30.12 21.54
N GLY A 32 -40.00 -29.25 21.28
CA GLY A 32 -39.96 -28.36 20.10
C GLY A 32 -39.50 -26.91 20.35
N LEU A 33 -39.53 -26.40 21.58
CA LEU A 33 -39.25 -24.97 21.83
C LEU A 33 -37.77 -24.65 22.09
N ALA A 34 -37.00 -25.56 22.71
CA ALA A 34 -35.58 -25.30 22.98
C ALA A 34 -34.72 -25.27 21.69
N ALA A 35 -35.05 -26.09 20.69
CA ALA A 35 -34.29 -26.17 19.44
C ALA A 35 -34.46 -24.92 18.53
N ARG A 36 -35.59 -24.22 18.62
CA ARG A 36 -35.87 -23.02 17.80
C ARG A 36 -35.11 -21.79 18.32
N GLY A 37 -34.89 -21.67 19.63
CA GLY A 37 -34.10 -20.59 20.22
C GLY A 37 -32.61 -20.69 19.89
N VAL A 38 -32.06 -21.91 19.90
CA VAL A 38 -30.64 -22.17 19.56
C VAL A 38 -30.35 -21.88 18.09
N ALA A 39 -31.27 -22.23 17.18
CA ALA A 39 -31.11 -21.94 15.75
C ALA A 39 -31.08 -20.43 15.46
N TRP A 40 -31.92 -19.63 16.15
CA TRP A 40 -31.92 -18.17 16.02
C TRP A 40 -30.65 -17.52 16.60
N LEU A 41 -30.18 -18.00 17.76
CA LEU A 41 -28.92 -17.54 18.35
C LEU A 41 -27.72 -17.86 17.46
N ALA A 42 -27.67 -19.04 16.84
CA ALA A 42 -26.61 -19.41 15.91
C ALA A 42 -26.62 -18.53 14.64
N LEU A 43 -27.81 -18.17 14.13
CA LEU A 43 -27.95 -17.29 12.96
C LEU A 43 -27.53 -15.85 13.27
N VAL A 44 -27.90 -15.32 14.45
CA VAL A 44 -27.46 -13.99 14.90
C VAL A 44 -25.95 -13.96 15.14
N LEU A 45 -25.38 -15.00 15.74
CA LEU A 45 -23.94 -15.11 15.95
C LEU A 45 -23.18 -15.20 14.61
N LEU A 46 -23.71 -15.96 13.64
CA LEU A 46 -23.14 -16.06 12.30
C LEU A 46 -23.21 -14.72 11.54
N MET A 47 -24.31 -13.96 11.66
CA MET A 47 -24.40 -12.61 11.11
C MET A 47 -23.44 -11.62 11.79
N LEU A 48 -23.20 -11.77 13.11
CA LEU A 48 -22.20 -10.99 13.84
C LEU A 48 -20.76 -11.35 13.40
N LEU A 49 -20.50 -12.62 13.11
CA LEU A 49 -19.21 -13.10 12.56
C LEU A 49 -18.99 -12.66 11.10
N MET A 50 -20.06 -12.49 10.32
CA MET A 50 -20.01 -12.00 8.94
C MET A 50 -20.00 -10.46 8.83
N SER A 51 -20.16 -9.74 9.93
CA SER A 51 -20.01 -8.28 10.01
C SER A 51 -18.65 -7.83 10.53
N GLY A 52 -17.70 -8.77 10.66
CA GLY A 52 -16.28 -8.47 10.72
C GLY A 52 -15.88 -7.71 9.47
N GLN A 53 -15.87 -6.38 9.56
CA GLN A 53 -15.42 -5.52 8.48
C GLN A 53 -13.96 -5.85 8.22
N VAL A 54 -13.69 -6.45 7.06
CA VAL A 54 -12.39 -6.29 6.43
C VAL A 54 -12.27 -4.80 6.15
N ALA A 55 -11.62 -4.08 7.07
CA ALA A 55 -11.07 -2.77 6.76
C ALA A 55 -10.08 -3.03 5.63
N MET A 56 -10.50 -2.75 4.39
CA MET A 56 -9.56 -2.62 3.29
C MET A 56 -8.58 -1.55 3.75
N ALA A 57 -7.32 -1.93 3.98
CA ALA A 57 -6.26 -0.94 4.16
C ALA A 57 -6.30 -0.08 2.90
N GLN A 58 -6.75 1.16 3.03
CA GLN A 58 -6.62 2.12 1.96
C GLN A 58 -5.13 2.45 1.91
N ALA A 59 -4.51 2.25 0.76
CA ALA A 59 -3.17 2.76 0.52
C ALA A 59 -3.20 4.27 0.79
N ILE A 60 -2.42 4.72 1.78
CA ILE A 60 -2.34 6.13 2.15
C ILE A 60 -1.68 6.90 1.00
N ASN A 61 -0.74 6.26 0.31
CA ASN A 61 -0.07 6.84 -0.85
C ASN A 61 -0.43 6.08 -2.15
N PRO A 62 -0.47 6.78 -3.31
CA PRO A 62 -0.73 6.15 -4.59
C PRO A 62 0.30 5.07 -4.94
N SER A 63 -0.13 4.01 -5.62
CA SER A 63 0.78 2.97 -6.11
C SER A 63 1.77 3.55 -7.13
N PRO A 64 3.04 3.12 -7.13
CA PRO A 64 4.00 3.58 -8.12
C PRO A 64 3.64 3.10 -9.53
N VAL A 65 3.88 3.93 -10.53
CA VAL A 65 3.75 3.57 -11.95
C VAL A 65 5.08 3.11 -12.55
N GLU A 66 6.20 3.51 -11.94
CA GLU A 66 7.57 3.15 -12.32
C GLU A 66 8.41 2.83 -11.08
N THR A 67 9.25 1.79 -11.17
CA THR A 67 10.18 1.37 -10.11
C THR A 67 11.57 1.18 -10.72
N TYR A 68 12.58 1.72 -10.03
CA TYR A 68 13.97 1.73 -10.44
C TYR A 68 14.85 1.11 -9.36
N PHE A 69 15.95 0.53 -9.81
CA PHE A 69 17.06 0.11 -8.97
C PHE A 69 18.31 0.84 -9.44
N VAL A 70 19.06 1.40 -8.52
CA VAL A 70 20.35 2.04 -8.81
C VAL A 70 21.34 0.92 -9.13
N PRO A 71 21.81 0.80 -10.39
CA PRO A 71 22.69 -0.30 -10.77
C PRO A 71 24.09 -0.08 -10.19
N VAL A 72 24.99 -1.06 -10.29
CA VAL A 72 26.45 -0.96 -10.06
C VAL A 72 26.86 -0.24 -8.77
N THR A 73 27.38 -0.98 -7.79
CA THR A 73 27.95 -0.36 -6.59
C THR A 73 29.23 0.41 -6.90
N GLU A 74 29.58 1.37 -6.05
CA GLU A 74 30.81 2.15 -6.16
C GLU A 74 32.06 1.25 -6.11
N GLN A 75 32.00 0.15 -5.36
CA GLN A 75 33.04 -0.89 -5.36
C GLN A 75 33.16 -1.59 -6.72
N GLN A 76 32.04 -1.96 -7.33
CA GLN A 76 32.03 -2.57 -8.66
C GLN A 76 32.52 -1.59 -9.74
N ALA A 77 32.13 -0.32 -9.63
CA ALA A 77 32.62 0.74 -10.51
C ALA A 77 34.15 0.89 -10.40
N LEU A 78 34.69 1.00 -9.17
CA LEU A 78 36.13 1.10 -8.96
C LEU A 78 36.87 -0.12 -9.49
N ALA A 79 36.40 -1.33 -9.17
CA ALA A 79 37.01 -2.57 -9.64
C ALA A 79 37.05 -2.65 -11.17
N SER A 80 36.01 -2.16 -11.86
CA SER A 80 35.98 -2.13 -13.33
C SER A 80 37.00 -1.15 -13.91
N MET A 81 37.21 0.00 -13.26
CA MET A 81 38.18 1.02 -13.69
C MET A 81 39.61 0.58 -13.39
N ASP A 82 39.85 -0.01 -12.21
CA ASP A 82 41.14 -0.54 -11.78
C ASP A 82 41.63 -1.67 -12.72
N ALA A 83 40.70 -2.51 -13.21
CA ALA A 83 41.01 -3.55 -14.19
C ALA A 83 41.53 -2.99 -15.53
N VAL A 84 41.22 -1.73 -15.87
CA VAL A 84 41.71 -1.06 -17.08
C VAL A 84 42.93 -0.18 -16.77
N ASN A 85 42.94 0.48 -15.61
CA ASN A 85 43.97 1.39 -15.17
C ASN A 85 44.16 1.29 -13.64
N SER A 86 45.29 0.72 -13.21
CA SER A 86 45.62 0.51 -11.79
C SER A 86 45.86 1.79 -10.98
N GLU A 87 45.81 2.97 -11.62
CA GLU A 87 45.82 4.26 -10.95
C GLU A 87 44.41 4.70 -10.49
N ALA A 88 43.37 3.91 -10.79
CA ALA A 88 42.03 4.16 -10.28
C ALA A 88 42.01 4.06 -8.76
N THR A 89 41.70 5.17 -8.09
CA THR A 89 41.70 5.27 -6.64
C THR A 89 40.43 5.94 -6.14
N VAL A 90 40.19 5.85 -4.84
CA VAL A 90 39.11 6.56 -4.14
C VAL A 90 39.42 8.06 -4.01
N PRO A 91 38.40 8.93 -3.84
CA PRO A 91 36.98 8.63 -3.74
C PRO A 91 36.31 8.31 -5.08
N VAL A 92 35.37 7.37 -5.05
CA VAL A 92 34.47 7.14 -6.19
C VAL A 92 33.28 8.07 -6.03
N ASN A 93 33.07 8.96 -7.01
CA ASN A 93 31.94 9.87 -7.03
C ASN A 93 30.86 9.33 -7.97
N THR A 94 29.64 9.18 -7.47
CA THR A 94 28.47 8.83 -8.27
C THR A 94 27.39 9.89 -8.15
N TYR A 95 26.69 10.10 -9.25
CA TYR A 95 25.60 11.07 -9.34
C TYR A 95 24.39 10.35 -9.93
N LEU A 96 23.26 10.41 -9.23
CA LEU A 96 21.97 9.99 -9.77
C LEU A 96 21.09 11.23 -9.89
N SER A 97 20.61 11.49 -11.09
CA SER A 97 19.68 12.58 -11.37
C SER A 97 18.29 12.03 -11.65
N ILE A 98 17.29 12.63 -11.02
CA ILE A 98 15.87 12.32 -11.20
C ILE A 98 15.17 13.61 -11.60
N ALA A 99 14.65 13.66 -12.82
CA ALA A 99 13.88 14.79 -13.32
C ALA A 99 12.39 14.49 -13.25
N ILE A 100 11.64 15.42 -12.66
CA ILE A 100 10.20 15.30 -12.44
C ILE A 100 9.45 15.76 -13.69
N GLY A 101 8.65 14.86 -14.27
CA GLY A 101 7.86 15.14 -15.48
C GLY A 101 6.51 15.80 -15.20
N THR A 102 5.91 15.51 -14.03
CA THR A 102 4.53 15.86 -13.71
C THR A 102 4.41 16.49 -12.32
N ASP A 103 3.57 17.51 -12.19
CA ASP A 103 3.25 18.11 -10.90
C ASP A 103 2.57 17.10 -9.96
N GLY A 104 2.94 17.12 -8.68
CA GLY A 104 2.35 16.22 -7.68
C GLY A 104 2.89 14.78 -7.74
N THR A 105 4.01 14.57 -8.44
CA THR A 105 4.76 13.31 -8.37
C THR A 105 5.17 13.03 -6.92
N LEU A 106 4.92 11.83 -6.43
CA LEU A 106 5.57 11.31 -5.22
C LEU A 106 6.71 10.38 -5.61
N LEU A 107 7.80 10.48 -4.87
CA LEU A 107 8.93 9.56 -4.94
C LEU A 107 9.04 8.80 -3.62
N TYR A 108 9.11 7.48 -3.71
CA TYR A 108 9.42 6.62 -2.57
C TYR A 108 10.86 6.14 -2.72
N TYR A 109 11.72 6.44 -1.77
CA TYR A 109 13.15 6.08 -1.82
C TYR A 109 13.49 5.11 -0.70
N ASP A 110 13.97 3.93 -1.06
CA ASP A 110 14.27 2.83 -0.17
C ASP A 110 15.77 2.52 -0.24
N HIS A 111 16.41 2.69 0.91
CA HIS A 111 17.81 2.35 1.12
C HIS A 111 17.96 0.83 1.15
N TRP A 112 19.00 0.29 0.54
CA TRP A 112 19.13 -1.17 0.45
C TRP A 112 19.65 -1.82 1.75
N GLU A 113 20.23 -1.04 2.66
CA GLU A 113 21.04 -1.47 3.80
C GLU A 113 20.26 -2.33 4.82
N ASN A 114 18.93 -2.25 4.86
CA ASN A 114 18.06 -3.12 5.68
C ASN A 114 17.22 -4.11 4.85
N GLY A 115 17.49 -4.19 3.55
CA GLY A 115 16.72 -4.98 2.59
C GLY A 115 15.55 -4.20 1.99
N TYR A 116 15.11 -4.60 0.81
CA TYR A 116 14.04 -3.90 0.12
C TYR A 116 12.67 -4.12 0.76
N ILE A 117 11.94 -3.03 0.95
CA ILE A 117 10.55 -3.06 1.40
C ILE A 117 9.60 -3.52 0.29
N ASP A 118 8.76 -4.52 0.55
CA ASP A 118 7.87 -5.10 -0.47
C ASP A 118 6.84 -4.09 -1.00
N ASP A 119 6.16 -3.35 -0.10
CA ASP A 119 5.25 -2.25 -0.45
C ASP A 119 5.88 -0.90 -0.14
N ILE A 120 6.70 -0.42 -1.09
CA ILE A 120 7.41 0.86 -0.95
C ILE A 120 6.48 2.07 -0.85
N ALA A 121 5.25 1.99 -1.36
CA ALA A 121 4.29 3.10 -1.29
C ALA A 121 3.59 3.16 0.06
N ASN A 122 3.47 2.03 0.77
CA ASN A 122 2.81 1.96 2.08
C ASN A 122 3.67 1.17 3.08
N PRO A 123 4.88 1.65 3.40
CA PRO A 123 5.72 1.03 4.41
C PRO A 123 5.00 1.00 5.76
N THR A 124 5.23 -0.03 6.55
CA THR A 124 4.76 -0.05 7.95
C THR A 124 5.46 1.05 8.75
N LEU A 125 4.94 1.37 9.94
CA LEU A 125 5.56 2.38 10.81
C LEU A 125 7.01 2.05 11.20
N GLY A 126 7.40 0.77 11.13
CA GLY A 126 8.76 0.30 11.37
C GLY A 126 9.60 0.16 10.10
N GLU A 127 9.10 0.64 8.96
CA GLU A 127 9.77 0.67 7.64
C GLU A 127 9.80 2.08 7.05
N LEU A 128 9.08 3.04 7.64
CA LEU A 128 9.03 4.44 7.19
C LEU A 128 10.17 5.23 7.82
N PHE A 129 10.77 6.14 7.05
CA PHE A 129 11.76 7.07 7.56
C PHE A 129 11.17 7.90 8.71
N SER A 130 11.93 8.06 9.79
CA SER A 130 11.63 9.02 10.86
C SER A 130 12.90 9.55 11.52
N ASN A 131 12.97 10.87 11.69
CA ASN A 131 14.09 11.53 12.35
C ASN A 131 13.65 12.22 13.67
N PRO A 132 14.17 11.84 14.85
CA PRO A 132 15.07 10.71 15.12
C PRO A 132 14.27 9.43 15.43
N GLY A 133 14.57 8.31 14.78
CA GLY A 133 13.94 7.03 15.13
C GLY A 133 14.22 5.89 14.17
N GLN A 134 14.15 6.18 12.88
CA GLN A 134 14.34 5.23 11.81
C GLN A 134 14.92 5.94 10.58
N LEU A 135 16.23 6.12 10.56
CA LEU A 135 16.87 6.85 9.47
C LEU A 135 16.95 6.00 8.19
N ASP A 136 16.85 4.67 8.32
CA ASP A 136 16.98 3.68 7.25
C ASP A 136 15.66 3.26 6.62
N GLY A 137 14.56 3.90 7.03
CA GLY A 137 13.25 3.63 6.45
C GLY A 137 13.09 4.27 5.07
N VAL A 138 12.01 3.88 4.39
CA VAL A 138 11.57 4.47 3.13
C VAL A 138 11.29 5.95 3.34
N GLN A 139 11.93 6.78 2.53
CA GLN A 139 11.62 8.19 2.47
C GLN A 139 10.49 8.44 1.46
N ILE A 140 9.59 9.35 1.78
CA ILE A 140 8.51 9.78 0.89
C ILE A 140 8.77 11.24 0.55
N TRP A 141 8.94 11.55 -0.73
CA TRP A 141 9.22 12.89 -1.21
C TRP A 141 8.06 13.41 -2.05
N GLY A 142 7.76 14.70 -1.93
CA GLY A 142 6.76 15.40 -2.73
C GLY A 142 5.39 15.52 -2.08
N ASN A 143 5.19 14.99 -0.87
CA ASN A 143 3.92 15.05 -0.16
C ASN A 143 3.79 16.29 0.74
N GLY A 144 4.84 17.11 0.83
CA GLY A 144 4.88 18.32 1.64
C GLY A 144 5.05 18.02 3.13
N ASN A 145 5.59 16.86 3.47
CA ASN A 145 5.92 16.45 4.83
C ASN A 145 7.46 16.35 4.96
N CYS A 146 7.99 16.73 6.11
CA CYS A 146 9.43 16.62 6.37
C CYS A 146 9.77 15.45 7.29
N GLU A 147 8.76 14.84 7.93
CA GLU A 147 8.94 13.83 8.97
C GLU A 147 9.32 12.47 8.38
N ASP A 148 8.84 12.18 7.17
CA ASP A 148 9.07 10.97 6.36
C ASP A 148 10.15 11.16 5.28
N GLY A 149 10.99 12.19 5.42
CA GLY A 149 12.08 12.50 4.49
C GLY A 149 11.73 13.64 3.54
N PHE A 150 12.72 14.08 2.75
CA PHE A 150 12.55 15.12 1.73
C PHE A 150 13.72 15.04 0.73
N PRO A 151 13.55 15.49 -0.52
CA PRO A 151 14.54 15.27 -1.56
C PRO A 151 15.82 16.11 -1.32
N PRO A 152 17.01 15.49 -1.31
CA PRO A 152 18.26 16.22 -1.19
C PRO A 152 18.60 16.91 -2.51
N ASN A 153 19.33 18.03 -2.44
CA ASN A 153 19.85 18.76 -3.61
C ASN A 153 18.82 19.10 -4.70
N LYS A 154 17.53 19.22 -4.34
CA LYS A 154 16.48 19.61 -5.29
C LYS A 154 16.82 20.97 -5.90
N ASP A 155 16.84 21.01 -7.23
CA ASP A 155 17.20 22.16 -8.06
C ASP A 155 18.59 22.75 -7.74
N GLY A 156 19.53 21.89 -7.32
CA GLY A 156 20.91 22.28 -7.00
C GLY A 156 21.08 22.93 -5.62
N SER A 157 20.05 22.91 -4.77
CA SER A 157 20.12 23.47 -3.42
C SER A 157 20.79 22.51 -2.44
N THR A 158 22.07 22.74 -2.12
CA THR A 158 22.87 21.88 -1.24
C THR A 158 22.63 22.09 0.27
N ALA A 159 21.70 22.97 0.66
CA ALA A 159 21.44 23.32 2.06
C ALA A 159 19.94 23.42 2.36
N LEU A 160 19.17 22.41 1.94
CA LEU A 160 17.75 22.34 2.27
C LEU A 160 17.57 21.94 3.74
N SER A 161 16.98 22.84 4.53
CA SER A 161 16.46 22.52 5.86
C SER A 161 14.94 22.43 5.75
N CYS A 162 14.39 21.27 6.07
CA CYS A 162 12.95 21.03 6.07
C CYS A 162 12.38 21.22 7.47
N THR A 163 11.36 22.05 7.59
CA THR A 163 10.61 22.37 8.81
C THR A 163 9.13 22.42 8.46
N ALA A 164 8.25 22.30 9.45
CA ALA A 164 6.81 22.44 9.23
C ALA A 164 6.42 23.76 8.53
N GLY A 165 7.20 24.83 8.69
CA GLY A 165 6.94 26.13 8.06
C GLY A 165 7.33 26.24 6.58
N ASN A 166 8.14 25.33 6.06
CA ASN A 166 8.62 25.35 4.66
C ASN A 166 8.51 24.00 3.94
N ALA A 167 7.86 23.00 4.54
CA ALA A 167 7.71 21.65 3.99
C ALA A 167 7.17 21.67 2.57
N ALA A 168 6.12 22.45 2.29
CA ALA A 168 5.56 22.56 0.93
C ALA A 168 6.53 23.16 -0.11
N ALA A 169 7.60 23.87 0.29
CA ALA A 169 8.60 24.39 -0.64
C ALA A 169 9.77 23.41 -0.85
N VAL A 170 10.15 22.70 0.21
CA VAL A 170 11.29 21.76 0.22
C VAL A 170 10.88 20.39 -0.30
N ASP A 171 9.70 19.93 0.11
CA ASP A 171 9.15 18.60 -0.18
C ASP A 171 7.90 18.68 -1.09
N SER A 172 7.86 19.63 -2.02
CA SER A 172 6.96 19.51 -3.18
C SER A 172 7.75 19.29 -4.44
N LEU A 173 7.22 18.39 -5.27
CA LEU A 173 7.78 18.05 -6.57
C LEU A 173 6.83 18.57 -7.67
N LYS A 174 7.39 19.43 -8.51
CA LYS A 174 6.74 20.03 -9.66
C LYS A 174 7.46 19.63 -10.93
N ALA A 175 6.76 19.65 -12.05
CA ALA A 175 7.33 19.44 -13.37
C ALA A 175 8.51 20.38 -13.58
N GLY A 176 9.63 19.81 -14.02
CA GLY A 176 10.90 20.52 -14.21
C GLY A 176 11.82 20.54 -12.98
N ASN A 177 11.38 20.07 -11.80
CA ASN A 177 12.31 19.87 -10.69
C ASN A 177 13.33 18.78 -11.02
N VAL A 178 14.56 18.97 -10.55
CA VAL A 178 15.63 17.98 -10.67
C VAL A 178 16.23 17.69 -9.31
N ILE A 179 16.23 16.42 -8.94
CA ILE A 179 16.88 15.91 -7.72
C ILE A 179 18.21 15.31 -8.13
N VAL A 180 19.28 15.64 -7.40
CA VAL A 180 20.62 15.09 -7.65
C VAL A 180 21.15 14.42 -6.38
N LEU A 181 21.12 13.10 -6.38
CA LEU A 181 21.75 12.32 -5.33
C LEU A 181 23.23 12.18 -5.66
N SER A 182 24.09 12.55 -4.73
CA SER A 182 25.54 12.47 -4.92
C SER A 182 26.15 11.69 -3.77
N SER A 183 26.98 10.70 -4.10
CA SER A 183 27.79 10.00 -3.10
C SER A 183 29.26 10.06 -3.48
N ALA A 184 30.11 10.24 -2.47
CA ALA A 184 31.56 10.21 -2.59
C ALA A 184 32.08 9.18 -1.60
N LYS A 185 32.43 8.00 -2.11
CA LYS A 185 32.82 6.84 -1.28
C LYS A 185 34.33 6.79 -1.10
N SER A 186 34.80 6.94 0.13
CA SER A 186 36.18 6.65 0.51
C SER A 186 36.43 5.15 0.65
N ALA A 187 37.70 4.73 0.79
CA ALA A 187 38.07 3.31 0.87
C ALA A 187 37.35 2.54 1.99
N SER A 188 37.08 3.18 3.14
CA SER A 188 36.36 2.57 4.25
C SER A 188 34.85 2.42 4.00
N GLU A 189 34.30 3.15 3.03
CA GLU A 189 32.87 3.18 2.74
C GLU A 189 32.50 2.33 1.52
N LEU A 190 33.49 1.87 0.72
CA LEU A 190 33.25 1.03 -0.46
C LEU A 190 32.66 -0.34 -0.14
N SER A 191 32.86 -0.85 1.08
CA SER A 191 32.21 -2.10 1.50
C SER A 191 30.71 -1.93 1.76
N ASN A 192 30.20 -0.70 1.67
CA ASN A 192 28.85 -0.27 2.01
C ASN A 192 28.41 -0.89 3.34
N ASP A 193 29.02 -0.39 4.43
CA ASP A 193 28.70 -0.85 5.78
C ASP A 193 27.25 -0.48 6.12
N LEU A 194 26.51 -1.43 6.70
CA LEU A 194 25.08 -1.32 7.02
C LEU A 194 24.76 -0.27 8.12
N THR A 195 25.77 0.52 8.51
CA THR A 195 25.72 1.45 9.64
C THR A 195 25.59 2.91 9.21
N THR A 196 25.79 3.21 7.91
CA THR A 196 25.66 4.56 7.36
C THR A 196 24.78 4.54 6.12
N LEU A 197 23.69 5.28 6.17
CA LEU A 197 22.77 5.43 5.04
C LEU A 197 23.36 6.34 4.01
N GLN A 198 23.49 5.82 2.80
CA GLN A 198 24.10 6.54 1.70
C GLN A 198 23.28 6.35 0.44
N PHE A 199 23.15 7.40 -0.37
CA PHE A 199 22.50 7.31 -1.67
C PHE A 199 23.44 6.64 -2.66
N ASP A 200 23.34 5.32 -2.83
CA ASP A 200 24.37 4.54 -3.50
C ASP A 200 23.83 3.44 -4.42
N GLY A 201 24.77 2.71 -5.04
CA GLY A 201 24.39 1.59 -5.87
C GLY A 201 23.69 0.50 -5.05
N ARG A 202 22.60 -0.02 -5.60
CA ARG A 202 21.61 -0.95 -5.03
C ARG A 202 20.39 -0.29 -4.39
N ASP A 203 20.35 1.01 -4.17
CA ASP A 203 19.11 1.63 -3.72
C ASP A 203 17.95 1.37 -4.68
N LYS A 204 16.74 1.37 -4.14
CA LYS A 204 15.49 1.20 -4.91
C LYS A 204 14.64 2.44 -4.72
N PHE A 205 14.04 2.92 -5.79
CA PHE A 205 13.06 4.00 -5.69
C PHE A 205 11.94 3.83 -6.69
N ALA A 206 10.80 4.45 -6.41
CA ALA A 206 9.61 4.35 -7.24
C ALA A 206 8.88 5.68 -7.31
N ALA A 207 8.17 5.92 -8.41
CA ALA A 207 7.47 7.17 -8.66
C ALA A 207 5.99 6.93 -9.00
N THR A 208 5.12 7.85 -8.59
CA THR A 208 3.68 7.79 -8.91
C THR A 208 3.34 8.34 -10.29
N GLU A 209 4.27 9.04 -10.92
CA GLU A 209 4.13 9.64 -12.26
C GLU A 209 5.43 9.45 -13.05
N GLN A 210 5.41 9.78 -14.34
CA GLN A 210 6.57 9.59 -15.20
C GLN A 210 7.75 10.47 -14.77
N ILE A 211 8.92 9.86 -14.66
CA ILE A 211 10.18 10.54 -14.36
C ILE A 211 11.26 10.18 -15.37
N ALA A 212 12.30 11.01 -15.45
CA ALA A 212 13.52 10.67 -16.19
C ALA A 212 14.67 10.46 -15.21
N VAL A 213 15.43 9.38 -15.41
CA VAL A 213 16.53 8.98 -14.53
C VAL A 213 17.81 8.88 -15.34
N ALA A 214 18.90 9.45 -14.83
CA ALA A 214 20.24 9.27 -15.37
C ALA A 214 21.28 9.14 -14.25
N ARG A 215 22.25 8.25 -14.44
CA ARG A 215 23.40 8.03 -13.56
C ARG A 215 24.70 8.14 -14.35
#